data_AF-A0A4Q3UQ89-F1
#
_entry.id   AF-A0A4Q3UQ89-F1
#
_cell.length_a   1.000
_cell.length_b   1.000
_cell.length_c   1.000
_cell.angle_alpha   90.00
_cell.angle_beta   90.00
_cell.angle_gamma   90.00
#
_symmetry.space_group_name_H-M   'P 1'
#
loop_
_entity.id
_entity.type
_entity.pdbx_description
1 polymer ?
#
loop_
_entity_poly.entity_id
_entity_poly.type
_entity_poly.pdbx_seq_one_letter_code
_entity_poly.pdbx_strand_id
1 'polypeptide(L)'
;SECSFSTAGTGSFKGGKDTNPFVGKQGERHLEDERKVEVVFPVHMEAEVLRAMRSAHPYEEIAFDLIRLGNEYAGVGAGMIGELEQAMDPRAFLSLLKSAFGLIVVKHTAFQPRPVSRVALCGGAGSFLINNALAAGADVYVSGDFKYHEFFDANDRIMICDIGHFESEQFTIELLYDILREKFTNFAVLKTKVNTNPVHYFLG
;
A
#
# COMPACT_ATOMS: atom_id res chain seq x y z
N SER A 1 8.81 13.77 -13.49
CA SER A 1 9.22 12.53 -14.18
C SER A 1 10.63 12.73 -14.70
N GLU A 2 11.46 11.68 -14.76
CA GLU A 2 12.89 11.75 -15.12
C GLU A 2 13.82 12.36 -14.05
N CYS A 3 13.56 12.07 -12.77
CA CYS A 3 14.45 12.51 -11.69
C CYS A 3 15.68 11.60 -11.57
N SER A 4 16.87 12.18 -11.70
CA SER A 4 18.14 11.52 -11.42
C SER A 4 19.14 12.51 -10.80
N PHE A 5 20.14 11.99 -10.10
CA PHE A 5 21.31 12.74 -9.68
C PHE A 5 22.55 12.18 -10.38
N SER A 6 23.52 13.03 -10.71
CA SER A 6 24.71 12.59 -11.45
C SER A 6 25.95 13.30 -10.97
N THR A 7 27.00 12.51 -10.68
CA THR A 7 28.30 13.01 -10.23
C THR A 7 29.39 12.54 -11.18
N ALA A 8 30.25 13.45 -11.64
CA ALA A 8 31.43 13.08 -12.43
C ALA A 8 32.53 12.51 -11.53
N GLY A 9 33.28 11.54 -12.03
CA GLY A 9 34.42 10.95 -11.33
C GLY A 9 35.33 10.19 -12.29
N THR A 10 36.36 9.56 -11.76
CA THR A 10 37.28 8.73 -12.55
C THR A 10 37.06 7.27 -12.17
N GLY A 11 36.61 6.48 -13.14
CA GLY A 11 36.54 5.02 -13.03
C GLY A 11 37.90 4.38 -13.27
N SER A 12 38.16 3.23 -12.67
CA SER A 12 39.34 2.44 -12.99
C SER A 12 39.00 0.96 -13.10
N PHE A 13 39.52 0.30 -14.13
CA PHE A 13 39.39 -1.14 -14.28
C PHE A 13 40.63 -1.73 -14.95
N LYS A 14 40.75 -3.06 -14.88
CA LYS A 14 41.80 -3.82 -15.57
C LYS A 14 41.15 -5.02 -16.24
N GLY A 15 41.03 -4.99 -17.56
CA GLY A 15 40.43 -6.08 -18.33
C GLY A 15 41.20 -7.38 -18.16
N GLY A 16 40.47 -8.49 -17.96
CA GLY A 16 41.03 -9.84 -17.88
C GLY A 16 41.48 -10.36 -19.25
N LYS A 17 42.11 -11.55 -19.28
CA LYS A 17 42.65 -12.15 -20.53
C LYS A 17 41.58 -12.59 -21.55
N ASP A 18 40.31 -12.61 -21.15
CA ASP A 18 39.19 -13.02 -21.99
C ASP A 18 38.14 -11.90 -22.17
N THR A 19 38.46 -10.65 -21.79
CA THR A 19 37.54 -9.51 -21.89
C THR A 19 37.78 -8.69 -23.16
N ASN A 20 36.71 -8.18 -23.77
CA ASN A 20 36.77 -7.20 -24.86
C ASN A 20 36.28 -5.82 -24.37
N PRO A 21 37.14 -5.02 -23.71
CA PRO A 21 36.70 -3.79 -23.08
C PRO A 21 36.29 -2.74 -24.13
N PHE A 22 35.21 -2.01 -23.87
CA PHE A 22 34.71 -0.95 -24.75
C PHE A 22 35.72 0.21 -24.91
N VAL A 23 36.47 0.50 -23.84
CA VAL A 23 37.60 1.47 -23.80
C VAL A 23 38.81 0.85 -23.09
N GLY A 24 40.02 1.36 -23.38
CA GLY A 24 41.26 0.87 -22.77
C GLY A 24 41.85 -0.39 -23.42
N LYS A 25 42.87 -0.98 -22.78
CA LYS A 25 43.59 -2.16 -23.28
C LYS A 25 43.54 -3.32 -22.30
N GLN A 26 43.47 -4.52 -22.86
CA GLN A 26 43.48 -5.76 -22.10
C GLN A 26 44.75 -5.93 -21.26
N GLY A 27 44.61 -6.37 -20.01
CA GLY A 27 45.75 -6.61 -19.12
C GLY A 27 46.44 -5.36 -18.58
N GLU A 28 45.99 -4.15 -18.96
CA GLU A 28 46.49 -2.86 -18.47
C GLU A 28 45.40 -2.19 -17.61
N ARG A 29 45.83 -1.41 -16.60
CA ARG A 29 44.88 -0.60 -15.82
C ARG A 29 44.50 0.61 -16.64
N HIS A 30 43.20 0.75 -16.90
CA HIS A 30 42.62 1.90 -17.58
C HIS A 30 41.97 2.84 -16.58
N LEU A 31 42.01 4.14 -16.88
CA LEU A 31 41.30 5.19 -16.16
C LEU A 31 40.42 5.91 -17.19
N GLU A 32 39.15 6.11 -16.85
CA GLU A 32 38.18 6.75 -17.73
C GLU A 32 37.37 7.79 -16.93
N ASP A 33 37.01 8.88 -17.59
CA ASP A 33 36.07 9.85 -17.04
C ASP A 33 34.66 9.24 -17.08
N GLU A 34 34.08 9.02 -15.90
CA GLU A 34 32.79 8.37 -15.74
C GLU A 34 31.79 9.28 -15.04
N ARG A 35 30.49 8.97 -15.19
CA ARG A 35 29.41 9.60 -14.44
C ARG A 35 28.68 8.55 -13.61
N LYS A 36 28.69 8.72 -12.29
CA LYS A 36 27.81 7.98 -11.40
C LYS A 36 26.40 8.56 -11.52
N VAL A 37 25.46 7.78 -12.03
CA VAL A 37 24.04 8.16 -12.14
C VAL A 37 23.25 7.44 -11.05
N GLU A 38 22.44 8.20 -10.32
CA GLU A 38 21.64 7.72 -9.20
C GLU A 38 20.17 8.00 -9.47
N VAL A 39 19.34 6.96 -9.35
CA VAL A 39 17.90 7.01 -9.58
C VAL A 39 17.16 6.26 -8.47
N VAL A 40 15.94 6.71 -8.16
CA VAL A 40 15.06 6.05 -7.20
C VAL A 40 13.87 5.50 -7.96
N PHE A 41 13.52 4.23 -7.71
CA PHE A 41 12.38 3.57 -8.35
C PHE A 41 11.67 2.61 -7.37
N PRO A 42 10.37 2.33 -7.57
CA PRO A 42 9.65 1.32 -6.78
C PRO A 42 10.18 -0.10 -7.02
N VAL A 43 10.22 -0.94 -5.98
CA VAL A 43 10.78 -2.31 -6.04
C VAL A 43 10.18 -3.15 -7.17
N HIS A 44 8.88 -3.02 -7.46
CA HIS A 44 8.22 -3.79 -8.52
C HIS A 44 8.70 -3.46 -9.94
N MET A 45 9.38 -2.33 -10.12
CA MET A 45 9.96 -1.91 -11.42
C MET A 45 11.41 -2.37 -11.61
N GLU A 46 12.03 -3.02 -10.61
CA GLU A 46 13.46 -3.38 -10.63
C GLU A 46 13.87 -4.11 -11.92
N ALA A 47 13.11 -5.15 -12.30
CA ALA A 47 13.43 -5.94 -13.49
C ALA A 47 13.36 -5.13 -14.78
N GLU A 48 12.43 -4.18 -14.88
CA GLU A 48 12.26 -3.32 -16.05
C GLU A 48 13.38 -2.28 -16.13
N VAL A 49 13.70 -1.63 -15.00
CA VAL A 49 14.78 -0.64 -14.90
C VAL A 49 16.14 -1.28 -15.21
N LEU A 50 16.44 -2.44 -14.65
CA LEU A 50 17.70 -3.15 -14.92
C LEU A 50 17.81 -3.57 -16.38
N ARG A 51 16.70 -3.98 -17.02
CA ARG A 51 16.68 -4.31 -18.44
C ARG A 51 16.94 -3.08 -19.30
N ALA A 52 16.30 -1.96 -18.99
CA ALA A 52 16.50 -0.69 -19.71
C ALA A 52 17.95 -0.20 -19.57
N MET A 53 18.51 -0.23 -18.36
CA MET A 53 19.92 0.09 -18.11
C MET A 53 20.85 -0.79 -18.94
N ARG A 54 20.67 -2.13 -18.90
CA ARG A 54 21.50 -3.07 -19.67
C ARG A 54 21.42 -2.85 -21.17
N SER A 55 20.25 -2.49 -21.69
CA SER A 55 20.07 -2.23 -23.12
C SER A 55 20.64 -0.90 -23.58
N ALA A 56 20.73 0.10 -22.70
CA ALA A 56 21.17 1.45 -23.04
C ALA A 56 22.65 1.71 -22.73
N HIS A 57 23.24 0.93 -21.83
CA HIS A 57 24.62 1.12 -21.41
C HIS A 57 25.62 0.63 -22.48
N PRO A 58 26.71 1.38 -22.76
CA PRO A 58 27.67 1.02 -23.80
C PRO A 58 28.55 -0.19 -23.44
N TYR A 59 28.72 -0.47 -22.16
CA TYR A 59 29.57 -1.58 -21.69
C TYR A 59 28.82 -2.91 -21.65
N GLU A 60 29.54 -3.99 -21.99
CA GLU A 60 29.06 -5.37 -21.87
C GLU A 60 28.77 -5.75 -20.40
N GLU A 61 29.69 -5.41 -19.50
CA GLU A 61 29.55 -5.60 -18.06
C GLU A 61 29.37 -4.24 -17.38
N ILE A 62 28.27 -4.08 -16.64
CA ILE A 62 27.86 -2.82 -16.04
C ILE A 62 28.06 -2.91 -14.53
N ALA A 63 28.82 -1.97 -13.97
CA ALA A 63 28.92 -1.80 -12.53
C ALA A 63 27.74 -0.95 -12.03
N PHE A 64 26.93 -1.50 -11.13
CA PHE A 64 25.84 -0.78 -10.48
C PHE A 64 25.58 -1.35 -9.08
N ASP A 65 24.99 -0.52 -8.22
CA ASP A 65 24.56 -0.90 -6.87
C ASP A 65 23.04 -0.83 -6.75
N LEU A 66 22.44 -1.78 -6.02
CA LEU A 66 21.03 -1.73 -5.62
C LEU A 66 20.94 -1.45 -4.12
N ILE A 67 20.55 -0.23 -3.76
CA ILE A 67 20.46 0.22 -2.37
C ILE A 67 19.00 0.31 -1.97
N ARG A 68 18.60 -0.46 -0.95
CA ARG A 68 17.27 -0.33 -0.35
C ARG A 68 17.19 0.95 0.48
N LEU A 69 16.21 1.78 0.16
CA LEU A 69 15.92 2.99 0.92
C LEU A 69 14.82 2.72 1.94
N GLY A 70 14.88 3.43 3.08
CA GLY A 70 13.79 3.48 4.06
C GLY A 70 12.66 4.45 3.67
N ASN A 71 12.62 4.87 2.40
CA ASN A 71 11.64 5.83 1.90
C ASN A 71 10.26 5.16 1.85
N GLU A 72 9.24 5.87 2.31
CA GLU A 72 7.86 5.42 2.18
C GLU A 72 7.31 5.78 0.80
N TYR A 73 6.59 4.84 0.18
CA TYR A 73 5.88 5.10 -1.06
C TYR A 73 4.49 5.64 -0.72
N ALA A 74 4.33 6.97 -0.78
CA ALA A 74 3.14 7.68 -0.30
C ALA A 74 1.80 7.22 -0.90
N GLY A 75 1.81 6.50 -2.03
CA GLY A 75 0.60 5.97 -2.67
C GLY A 75 0.15 4.59 -2.20
N VAL A 76 0.82 3.97 -1.22
CA VAL A 76 0.50 2.61 -0.76
C VAL A 76 0.49 2.56 0.77
N GLY A 77 -0.50 1.87 1.33
CA GLY A 77 -0.63 1.65 2.77
C GLY A 77 -1.74 0.64 3.07
N ALA A 78 -1.96 0.40 4.37
CA ALA A 78 -3.08 -0.38 4.86
C ALA A 78 -4.13 0.56 5.46
N GLY A 79 -5.38 0.39 5.04
CA GLY A 79 -6.49 1.24 5.44
C GLY A 79 -6.51 2.62 4.77
N MET A 80 -7.54 3.40 5.12
CA MET A 80 -7.73 4.77 4.67
C MET A 80 -8.21 5.64 5.83
N ILE A 81 -7.96 6.94 5.74
CA ILE A 81 -8.51 7.94 6.65
C ILE A 81 -9.17 9.04 5.84
N GLY A 82 -10.31 9.53 6.31
CA GLY A 82 -11.05 10.61 5.66
C GLY A 82 -11.82 11.45 6.68
N GLU A 83 -12.38 12.54 6.18
CA GLU A 83 -13.25 13.43 6.95
C GLU A 83 -14.65 13.40 6.34
N LEU A 84 -15.66 13.34 7.20
CA LEU A 84 -17.05 13.49 6.82
C LEU A 84 -17.30 14.95 6.43
N GLU A 85 -18.14 15.17 5.43
CA GLU A 85 -18.53 16.53 5.00
C GLU A 85 -19.15 17.33 6.14
N GLN A 86 -19.89 16.65 7.01
CA GLN A 86 -20.48 17.22 8.22
C GLN A 86 -20.27 16.27 9.38
N ALA A 87 -19.73 16.79 10.48
CA ALA A 87 -19.59 16.04 11.71
C ALA A 87 -20.98 15.61 12.23
N MET A 88 -21.09 14.37 12.70
CA MET A 88 -22.38 13.79 13.10
C MET A 88 -22.31 13.09 14.45
N ASP A 89 -23.46 12.87 15.06
CA ASP A 89 -23.58 12.12 16.30
C ASP A 89 -23.07 10.67 16.13
N PRO A 90 -22.36 10.08 17.11
CA PRO A 90 -21.87 8.71 17.02
C PRO A 90 -22.95 7.66 16.69
N ARG A 91 -24.20 7.82 17.15
CA ARG A 91 -25.29 6.87 16.83
C ARG A 91 -25.78 7.04 15.39
N ALA A 92 -25.81 8.28 14.90
CA ALA A 92 -26.09 8.55 13.49
C ALA A 92 -24.99 7.94 12.61
N PHE A 93 -23.72 8.05 13.02
CA PHE A 93 -22.59 7.42 12.34
C PHE A 93 -22.71 5.89 12.29
N LEU A 94 -23.06 5.23 13.41
CA LEU A 94 -23.30 3.78 13.39
C LEU A 94 -24.45 3.41 12.44
N SER A 95 -25.50 4.22 12.37
CA SER A 95 -26.61 4.00 11.43
C SER A 95 -26.17 4.15 9.97
N LEU A 96 -25.30 5.14 9.69
CA LEU A 96 -24.65 5.30 8.40
C LEU A 96 -23.79 4.08 8.05
N LEU A 97 -22.97 3.57 8.97
CA LEU A 97 -22.18 2.35 8.76
C LEU A 97 -23.06 1.15 8.43
N LYS A 98 -24.16 0.95 9.17
CA LYS A 98 -25.10 -0.14 8.89
C LYS A 98 -25.68 -0.05 7.48
N SER A 99 -26.07 1.15 7.06
CA SER A 99 -26.61 1.38 5.71
C SER A 99 -25.55 1.16 4.63
N ALA A 100 -24.36 1.76 4.80
CA ALA A 100 -23.29 1.74 3.82
C ALA A 100 -22.73 0.34 3.55
N PHE A 101 -22.61 -0.49 4.58
CA PHE A 101 -22.06 -1.85 4.49
C PHE A 101 -23.13 -2.95 4.60
N GLY A 102 -24.43 -2.60 4.65
CA GLY A 102 -25.51 -3.58 4.78
C GLY A 102 -25.44 -4.41 6.08
N LEU A 103 -24.99 -3.80 7.19
CA LEU A 103 -24.67 -4.52 8.43
C LEU A 103 -25.92 -4.84 9.24
N ILE A 104 -25.93 -6.05 9.79
CA ILE A 104 -26.95 -6.50 10.73
C ILE A 104 -26.64 -5.98 12.13
N VAL A 105 -25.38 -6.11 12.55
CA VAL A 105 -24.86 -5.72 13.87
C VAL A 105 -23.57 -4.93 13.72
N VAL A 106 -23.28 -4.06 14.68
CA VAL A 106 -21.97 -3.41 14.82
C VAL A 106 -21.52 -3.59 16.27
N LYS A 107 -20.37 -4.21 16.49
CA LYS A 107 -19.76 -4.25 17.82
C LYS A 107 -18.92 -2.98 17.96
N HIS A 108 -19.04 -2.26 19.08
CA HIS A 108 -18.33 -1.00 19.26
C HIS A 108 -17.92 -0.74 20.71
N THR A 109 -16.89 0.10 20.91
CA THR A 109 -16.57 0.65 22.24
C THR A 109 -17.57 1.72 22.66
N ALA A 110 -17.46 2.22 23.89
CA ALA A 110 -18.34 3.27 24.39
C ALA A 110 -18.37 4.50 23.48
N PHE A 111 -19.52 5.17 23.43
CA PHE A 111 -19.66 6.41 22.68
C PHE A 111 -18.77 7.49 23.26
N GLN A 112 -18.06 8.17 22.37
CA GLN A 112 -17.28 9.35 22.71
C GLN A 112 -18.20 10.57 22.82
N PRO A 113 -17.92 11.54 23.71
CA PRO A 113 -18.76 12.72 23.90
C PRO A 113 -18.63 13.74 22.75
N ARG A 114 -17.74 13.48 21.79
CA ARG A 114 -17.49 14.33 20.62
C ARG A 114 -18.22 13.79 19.38
N PRO A 115 -18.68 14.66 18.47
CA PRO A 115 -19.15 14.25 17.15
C PRO A 115 -18.06 13.50 16.37
N VAL A 116 -18.49 12.62 15.48
CA VAL A 116 -17.62 11.93 14.53
C VAL A 116 -17.43 12.82 13.31
N SER A 117 -16.17 13.15 13.01
CA SER A 117 -15.77 13.89 11.81
C SER A 117 -14.73 13.10 11.02
N ARG A 118 -13.66 12.66 11.69
CA ARG A 118 -12.53 11.96 11.07
C ARG A 118 -12.63 10.46 11.31
N VAL A 119 -12.66 9.70 10.22
CA VAL A 119 -12.89 8.25 10.23
C VAL A 119 -11.70 7.54 9.63
N ALA A 120 -11.11 6.60 10.37
CA ALA A 120 -10.16 5.64 9.86
C ALA A 120 -10.88 4.31 9.56
N LEU A 121 -10.53 3.66 8.45
CA LEU A 121 -11.15 2.43 7.96
C LEU A 121 -10.08 1.46 7.47
N CYS A 122 -10.17 0.18 7.87
CA CYS A 122 -9.38 -0.90 7.28
C CYS A 122 -10.27 -2.12 7.07
N GLY A 123 -10.28 -2.68 5.86
CA GLY A 123 -10.93 -3.97 5.61
C GLY A 123 -10.24 -5.13 6.35
N GLY A 124 -11.00 -6.18 6.62
CA GLY A 124 -10.51 -7.40 7.24
C GLY A 124 -10.09 -7.23 8.70
N ALA A 125 -9.01 -7.92 9.10
CA ALA A 125 -8.47 -7.90 10.46
C ALA A 125 -7.47 -6.74 10.66
N GLY A 126 -7.99 -5.52 10.86
CA GLY A 126 -7.19 -4.29 10.92
C GLY A 126 -6.73 -3.86 12.32
N SER A 127 -6.82 -4.68 13.36
CA SER A 127 -6.49 -4.26 14.74
C SER A 127 -5.08 -3.71 14.90
N PHE A 128 -4.13 -4.15 14.07
CA PHE A 128 -2.74 -3.67 14.07
C PHE A 128 -2.59 -2.17 13.73
N LEU A 129 -3.62 -1.52 13.17
CA LEU A 129 -3.60 -0.09 12.81
C LEU A 129 -4.25 0.83 13.84
N ILE A 130 -4.70 0.32 15.00
CA ILE A 130 -5.33 1.17 16.04
C ILE A 130 -4.42 2.35 16.41
N ASN A 131 -3.12 2.11 16.62
CA ASN A 131 -2.16 3.16 16.95
C ASN A 131 -1.95 4.15 15.81
N ASN A 132 -2.00 3.71 14.56
CA ASN A 132 -1.93 4.58 13.38
C ASN A 132 -3.18 5.46 13.28
N ALA A 133 -4.38 4.90 13.51
CA ALA A 133 -5.63 5.66 13.53
C ALA A 133 -5.64 6.72 14.64
N LEU A 134 -5.14 6.37 15.83
CA LEU A 134 -4.95 7.31 16.95
C LEU A 134 -3.96 8.42 16.61
N ALA A 135 -2.79 8.07 16.07
CA ALA A 135 -1.77 9.04 15.66
C ALA A 135 -2.28 9.97 14.55
N ALA A 136 -3.14 9.46 13.68
CA ALA A 136 -3.82 10.24 12.66
C ALA A 136 -5.02 11.03 13.20
N GLY A 137 -5.34 10.97 14.50
CA GLY A 137 -6.38 11.78 15.12
C GLY A 137 -7.81 11.39 14.72
N ALA A 138 -8.04 10.14 14.34
CA ALA A 138 -9.39 9.68 14.02
C ALA A 138 -10.32 9.71 15.26
N ASP A 139 -11.58 10.07 15.03
CA ASP A 139 -12.64 9.97 16.04
C ASP A 139 -13.14 8.54 16.16
N VAL A 140 -13.16 7.83 15.03
CA VAL A 140 -13.64 6.45 14.91
C VAL A 140 -12.68 5.63 14.05
N TYR A 141 -12.43 4.39 14.47
CA TYR A 141 -11.74 3.39 13.69
C TYR A 141 -12.66 2.21 13.37
N VAL A 142 -12.84 1.95 12.08
CA VAL A 142 -13.72 0.91 11.56
C VAL A 142 -12.89 -0.22 10.95
N SER A 143 -13.09 -1.45 11.40
CA SER A 143 -12.47 -2.64 10.82
C SER A 143 -13.27 -3.91 11.17
N GLY A 144 -12.70 -5.09 10.98
CA GLY A 144 -13.27 -6.37 11.39
C GLY A 144 -12.33 -7.16 12.31
N ASP A 145 -12.85 -8.26 12.85
CA ASP A 145 -12.11 -9.28 13.61
C ASP A 145 -11.34 -8.77 14.85
N PHE A 146 -11.90 -7.78 15.56
CA PHE A 146 -11.28 -7.34 16.81
C PHE A 146 -11.43 -8.40 17.91
N LYS A 147 -10.32 -8.67 18.58
CA LYS A 147 -10.24 -9.47 19.80
C LYS A 147 -10.59 -8.62 21.02
N TYR A 148 -10.97 -9.30 22.10
CA TYR A 148 -11.42 -8.63 23.33
C TYR A 148 -10.44 -7.54 23.82
N HIS A 149 -9.15 -7.85 23.92
CA HIS A 149 -8.15 -6.88 24.42
C HIS A 149 -7.93 -5.70 23.48
N GLU A 150 -8.13 -5.87 22.18
CA GLU A 150 -7.92 -4.81 21.19
C GLU A 150 -8.99 -3.71 21.31
N PHE A 151 -10.18 -4.03 21.83
CA PHE A 151 -11.17 -3.01 22.20
C PHE A 151 -10.68 -2.11 23.36
N PHE A 152 -9.76 -2.58 24.20
CA PHE A 152 -9.17 -1.80 25.28
C PHE A 152 -7.94 -1.00 24.83
N ASP A 153 -7.27 -1.38 23.74
CA ASP A 153 -6.07 -0.68 23.25
C ASP A 153 -6.36 0.79 22.87
N ALA A 154 -7.58 1.06 22.41
CA ALA A 154 -8.08 2.42 22.20
C ALA A 154 -8.07 3.27 23.49
N ASN A 155 -8.28 2.64 24.66
CA ASN A 155 -8.31 3.28 25.98
C ASN A 155 -9.17 4.54 26.00
N ASP A 156 -10.39 4.45 25.47
CA ASP A 156 -11.37 5.54 25.31
C ASP A 156 -10.89 6.77 24.52
N ARG A 157 -9.77 6.67 23.78
CA ARG A 157 -9.28 7.76 22.94
C ARG A 157 -9.92 7.79 21.55
N ILE A 158 -10.42 6.66 21.08
CA ILE A 158 -11.07 6.49 19.77
C ILE A 158 -12.23 5.50 19.91
N MET A 159 -13.31 5.73 19.18
CA MET A 159 -14.38 4.74 19.10
C MET A 159 -13.95 3.63 18.13
N ILE A 160 -13.97 2.37 18.57
CA ILE A 160 -13.74 1.21 17.69
C ILE A 160 -15.09 0.72 17.20
N CYS A 161 -15.19 0.41 15.91
CA CYS A 161 -16.34 -0.25 15.29
C CYS A 161 -15.86 -1.49 14.55
N ASP A 162 -16.22 -2.66 15.09
CA ASP A 162 -16.05 -3.94 14.43
C ASP A 162 -17.33 -4.26 13.65
N ILE A 163 -17.21 -4.24 12.32
CA ILE A 163 -18.30 -4.46 11.37
C ILE A 163 -18.32 -5.88 10.78
N GLY A 164 -17.38 -6.74 11.16
CA GLY A 164 -17.18 -8.06 10.55
C GLY A 164 -16.21 -8.04 9.37
N HIS A 165 -15.43 -9.12 9.22
CA HIS A 165 -14.40 -9.26 8.19
C HIS A 165 -15.02 -9.22 6.79
N PHE A 166 -15.99 -10.09 6.54
CA PHE A 166 -16.62 -10.23 5.23
C PHE A 166 -17.30 -8.93 4.81
N GLU A 167 -18.06 -8.33 5.72
CA GLU A 167 -18.81 -7.10 5.48
C GLU A 167 -17.88 -5.94 5.13
N SER A 168 -16.71 -5.85 5.76
CA SER A 168 -15.72 -4.81 5.47
C SER A 168 -15.06 -4.95 4.09
N GLU A 169 -15.01 -6.16 3.52
CA GLU A 169 -14.31 -6.47 2.27
C GLU A 169 -15.24 -6.80 1.09
N GLN A 170 -16.56 -6.80 1.29
CA GLN A 170 -17.55 -7.22 0.29
C GLN A 170 -17.46 -6.44 -1.03
N PHE A 171 -16.92 -5.22 -1.01
CA PHE A 171 -16.76 -4.37 -2.19
C PHE A 171 -15.49 -4.66 -3.01
N THR A 172 -14.55 -5.44 -2.49
CA THR A 172 -13.28 -5.77 -3.17
C THR A 172 -13.52 -6.47 -4.51
N ILE A 173 -14.52 -7.37 -4.57
CA ILE A 173 -14.87 -8.07 -5.80
C ILE A 173 -15.37 -7.10 -6.88
N GLU A 174 -16.13 -6.08 -6.50
CA GLU A 174 -16.62 -5.06 -7.43
C GLU A 174 -15.47 -4.22 -7.99
N LEU A 175 -14.56 -3.78 -7.11
CA LEU A 175 -13.37 -3.02 -7.51
C LEU A 175 -12.51 -3.80 -8.50
N LEU A 176 -12.22 -5.07 -8.21
CA LEU A 176 -11.45 -5.93 -9.11
C LEU A 176 -12.19 -6.19 -10.42
N TYR A 177 -13.50 -6.40 -10.35
CA TYR A 177 -14.34 -6.58 -11.54
C TYR A 177 -14.25 -5.37 -12.47
N ASP A 178 -14.38 -4.16 -11.93
CA ASP A 178 -14.31 -2.92 -12.73
C ASP A 178 -12.93 -2.72 -13.35
N ILE A 179 -11.85 -2.92 -12.57
CA ILE A 179 -10.46 -2.84 -13.08
C ILE A 179 -10.23 -3.85 -14.21
N LEU A 180 -10.66 -5.10 -14.02
CA LEU A 180 -10.47 -6.14 -15.04
C LEU A 180 -11.30 -5.87 -16.28
N ARG A 181 -12.55 -5.41 -16.11
CA ARG A 181 -13.43 -5.08 -17.23
C ARG A 181 -12.90 -3.91 -18.05
N GLU A 182 -12.32 -2.90 -17.40
CA GLU A 182 -11.71 -1.77 -18.09
C GLU A 182 -10.46 -2.18 -18.89
N LYS A 183 -9.62 -3.06 -18.33
CA LYS A 183 -8.38 -3.50 -18.99
C LYS A 183 -8.57 -4.59 -20.04
N PHE A 184 -9.55 -5.47 -19.86
CA PHE A 184 -9.79 -6.63 -20.72
C PHE A 184 -11.16 -6.55 -21.39
N THR A 185 -11.28 -5.66 -22.38
CA THR A 185 -12.54 -5.36 -23.08
C THR A 185 -13.02 -6.48 -24.01
N ASN A 186 -12.18 -7.46 -24.30
CA ASN A 186 -12.43 -8.57 -25.22
C ASN A 186 -12.93 -9.87 -24.55
N PHE A 187 -13.02 -9.91 -23.22
CA PHE A 187 -13.54 -11.05 -22.48
C PHE A 187 -14.67 -10.62 -21.53
N ALA A 188 -15.67 -11.48 -21.40
CA ALA A 188 -16.70 -11.29 -20.38
C ALA A 188 -16.10 -11.60 -19.00
N VAL A 189 -15.77 -10.56 -18.25
CA VAL A 189 -15.44 -10.69 -16.82
C VAL A 189 -16.70 -11.11 -16.07
N LEU A 190 -16.59 -12.09 -15.18
CA LEU A 190 -17.69 -12.56 -14.33
C LEU A 190 -17.25 -12.46 -12.87
N LYS A 191 -18.19 -12.11 -11.99
CA LYS A 191 -18.02 -12.18 -10.54
C LYS A 191 -18.94 -13.24 -9.95
N THR A 192 -18.48 -13.89 -8.89
CA THR A 192 -19.30 -14.85 -8.16
C THR A 192 -20.52 -14.16 -7.54
N LYS A 193 -21.65 -14.87 -7.49
CA LYS A 193 -22.86 -14.47 -6.75
C LYS A 193 -23.02 -15.27 -5.46
N VAL A 194 -22.12 -16.22 -5.20
CA VAL A 194 -22.15 -17.07 -4.01
C VAL A 194 -21.62 -16.26 -2.85
N ASN A 195 -22.45 -16.07 -1.82
CA ASN A 195 -22.01 -15.52 -0.54
C ASN A 195 -21.25 -16.63 0.22
N THR A 196 -19.98 -16.39 0.51
CA THR A 196 -19.10 -17.31 1.23
C THR A 196 -18.85 -16.90 2.67
N ASN A 197 -19.63 -15.96 3.22
CA ASN A 197 -19.54 -15.57 4.62
C ASN A 197 -19.95 -16.74 5.53
N PRO A 198 -19.05 -17.30 6.35
CA PRO A 198 -19.37 -18.40 7.25
C PRO A 198 -20.05 -17.92 8.55
N VAL A 199 -20.09 -16.61 8.78
CA VAL A 199 -20.58 -16.01 10.03
C VAL A 199 -22.09 -15.74 9.93
N HIS A 200 -22.84 -16.24 10.91
CA HIS A 200 -24.27 -16.00 11.04
C HIS A 200 -24.58 -15.32 12.37
N TYR A 201 -25.42 -14.29 12.34
CA TYR A 201 -25.85 -13.54 13.52
C TYR A 201 -27.27 -13.95 13.94
N PHE A 202 -27.44 -14.32 15.20
CA PHE A 202 -28.76 -14.53 15.80
C PHE A 202 -29.18 -13.25 16.53
N LEU A 203 -30.27 -12.62 16.10
CA LEU A 203 -30.72 -11.33 16.64
C LEU A 203 -31.84 -11.39 17.68
N GLY A 204 -32.46 -12.57 17.87
CA GLY A 204 -33.59 -12.75 18.79
C GLY A 204 -34.90 -12.17 18.26
#